data_AF-A0AAW0WXF1-F1
#
_entry.id   AF-A0AAW0WXF1-F1
#
_cell.length_a   1.000
_cell.length_b   1.000
_cell.length_c   1.000
_cell.angle_alpha   90.00
_cell.angle_beta   90.00
_cell.angle_gamma   90.00
#
_symmetry.space_group_name_H-M   'P 1'
#
loop_
_entity.id
_entity.type
_entity.pdbx_description
1 polymer ?
#
loop_
_entity_poly.entity_id
_entity_poly.type
_entity_poly.pdbx_seq_one_letter_code
_entity_poly.pdbx_strand_id
1 'polypeptide(L)'
;VLEIPEMEVACLRQGLLRYTWRKLSARINFSNVTSQPAFVTAKQERSKVPQHPVSPSINEDLPPKTEVDLQLVQRLEKLSLVDFVNKEGLTRLEAAISMADQLCVVNTEGVEPMITVLEDRR
;
A
#
# COMPACT_ATOMS: atom_id res chain seq x y z
N VAL A 1 1.09 -29.21 7.77
CA VAL A 1 1.66 -29.11 6.42
C VAL A 1 0.53 -28.81 5.46
N LEU A 2 0.31 -27.53 5.17
CA LEU A 2 -0.48 -27.07 4.04
C LEU A 2 0.39 -26.00 3.39
N GLU A 3 1.18 -26.46 2.43
CA GLU A 3 2.03 -25.62 1.59
C GLU A 3 1.12 -24.86 0.62
N ILE A 4 1.18 -23.53 0.71
CA ILE A 4 0.62 -22.64 -0.30
C ILE A 4 1.73 -22.43 -1.33
N PRO A 5 1.58 -22.90 -2.59
CA PRO A 5 2.63 -22.75 -3.57
C PRO A 5 2.66 -21.33 -4.14
N GLU A 6 3.89 -20.85 -4.34
CA GLU A 6 4.23 -19.61 -5.02
C GLU A 6 3.59 -19.53 -6.41
N MET A 7 2.79 -18.49 -6.63
CA MET A 7 2.32 -18.09 -7.95
C MET A 7 3.41 -17.26 -8.63
N GLU A 8 4.33 -17.97 -9.25
CA GLU A 8 5.32 -17.45 -10.19
C GLU A 8 4.59 -16.78 -11.37
N VAL A 9 4.66 -15.44 -11.44
CA VAL A 9 4.03 -14.66 -12.51
C VAL A 9 4.92 -14.74 -13.75
N ALA A 10 4.73 -15.81 -14.53
CA ALA A 10 5.43 -16.03 -15.78
C ALA A 10 5.06 -14.93 -16.81
N CYS A 11 6.08 -14.16 -17.17
CA CYS A 11 6.07 -13.12 -18.18
C CYS A 11 5.74 -13.71 -19.57
N LEU A 12 4.52 -13.46 -20.06
CA LEU A 12 4.09 -13.82 -21.42
C LEU A 12 4.74 -12.87 -22.45
N ARG A 13 5.91 -13.26 -22.94
CA ARG A 13 6.45 -12.80 -24.22
C ARG A 13 5.82 -13.61 -25.37
N GLN A 14 5.35 -12.86 -26.37
CA GLN A 14 4.99 -13.24 -27.75
C GLN A 14 3.52 -13.61 -28.02
N GLY A 15 2.80 -12.62 -28.58
CA GLY A 15 2.34 -12.71 -29.97
C GLY A 15 0.99 -13.37 -30.24
N LEU A 16 -0.01 -12.54 -30.56
CA LEU A 16 -1.29 -12.82 -31.26
C LEU A 16 -2.20 -13.86 -30.58
N LEU A 17 -3.46 -13.55 -30.31
CA LEU A 17 -4.50 -13.68 -31.32
C LEU A 17 -5.67 -12.73 -31.06
N ARG A 18 -6.12 -12.12 -32.16
CA ARG A 18 -7.22 -11.19 -32.31
C ARG A 18 -8.53 -11.97 -32.16
N TYR A 19 -9.40 -11.58 -31.23
CA TYR A 19 -10.82 -11.96 -31.28
C TYR A 19 -11.66 -10.74 -31.66
N THR A 20 -12.15 -10.80 -32.89
CA THR A 20 -12.91 -9.77 -33.60
C THR A 20 -14.38 -9.83 -33.22
N TRP A 21 -14.92 -8.77 -32.64
CA TRP A 21 -16.36 -8.52 -32.63
C TRP A 21 -16.69 -7.46 -33.67
N ARG A 22 -17.10 -7.87 -34.87
CA ARG A 22 -17.83 -6.99 -35.77
C ARG A 22 -18.56 -7.76 -36.86
N LYS A 23 -19.85 -7.98 -36.64
CA LYS A 23 -20.85 -8.09 -37.71
C LYS A 23 -21.98 -7.14 -37.36
N LEU A 24 -21.97 -5.97 -37.98
CA LEU A 24 -23.18 -5.38 -38.53
C LEU A 24 -22.78 -4.55 -39.75
N SER A 25 -23.29 -5.00 -40.89
CA SER A 25 -23.08 -4.43 -42.21
C SER A 25 -24.01 -3.25 -42.41
N ALA A 26 -23.44 -2.06 -42.61
CA ALA A 26 -24.08 -0.98 -43.34
C ALA A 26 -23.02 -0.28 -44.19
N ARG A 27 -23.17 -0.39 -45.51
CA ARG A 27 -22.38 0.33 -46.52
C ARG A 27 -22.64 1.82 -46.36
N ILE A 28 -21.61 2.59 -46.04
CA ILE A 28 -21.63 4.04 -46.25
C ILE A 28 -20.44 4.36 -47.15
N ASN A 29 -20.74 4.78 -48.38
CA ASN A 29 -19.77 5.35 -49.30
C ASN A 29 -19.48 6.78 -48.84
N PHE A 30 -18.27 7.04 -48.38
CA PHE A 30 -17.74 8.40 -48.29
C PHE A 30 -16.69 8.58 -49.39
N SER A 31 -17.10 9.19 -50.50
CA SER A 31 -16.16 9.73 -51.48
C SER A 31 -15.42 10.93 -50.89
N ASN A 32 -14.10 10.89 -51.03
CA ASN A 32 -13.08 11.92 -50.83
C ASN A 32 -13.51 13.21 -50.13
N VAL A 33 -13.26 13.26 -48.83
CA VAL A 33 -13.06 14.52 -48.09
C VAL A 33 -11.66 14.47 -47.50
N THR A 34 -10.73 15.15 -48.16
CA THR A 34 -9.43 15.51 -47.59
C THR A 34 -9.71 16.50 -46.46
N SER A 35 -9.75 15.99 -45.24
CA SER A 35 -9.68 16.82 -44.04
C SER A 35 -8.67 16.14 -43.14
N GLN A 36 -7.47 16.70 -43.08
CA GLN A 36 -6.48 16.32 -42.07
C GLN A 36 -7.17 16.44 -40.70
N PRO A 37 -7.23 15.39 -39.88
CA PRO A 37 -7.54 15.59 -38.49
C PRO A 37 -6.36 16.37 -37.91
N ALA A 38 -6.59 17.63 -37.57
CA ALA A 38 -5.75 18.31 -36.60
C ALA A 38 -5.86 17.48 -35.32
N PHE A 39 -4.91 16.56 -35.13
CA PHE A 39 -4.71 15.88 -33.86
C PHE A 39 -4.33 17.00 -32.90
N VAL A 40 -5.32 17.48 -32.14
CA VAL A 40 -5.06 18.29 -30.96
C VAL A 40 -4.18 17.42 -30.10
N THR A 41 -2.90 17.76 -30.01
CA THR A 41 -1.97 17.19 -29.05
C THR A 41 -2.48 17.63 -27.69
N ALA A 42 -3.38 16.83 -27.11
CA ALA A 42 -3.69 16.91 -25.70
C ALA A 42 -2.34 16.71 -24.99
N LYS A 43 -1.76 17.84 -24.56
CA LYS A 43 -0.52 17.87 -23.82
C LYS A 43 -0.74 16.95 -22.63
N GLN A 44 -0.09 15.79 -22.67
CA GLN A 44 -0.26 14.75 -21.68
C GLN A 44 0.24 15.29 -20.35
N GLU A 45 -0.71 15.83 -19.57
CA GLU A 45 -0.52 16.25 -18.19
C GLU A 45 0.23 15.13 -17.46
N ARG A 46 1.39 15.46 -16.89
CA ARG A 46 2.29 14.48 -16.26
C ARG A 46 1.51 13.77 -15.16
N SER A 47 1.21 12.49 -15.38
CA SER A 47 0.51 11.63 -14.41
C SER A 47 1.15 11.80 -13.03
N LYS A 48 0.35 12.16 -12.03
CA LYS A 48 0.77 12.25 -10.63
C LYS A 48 0.88 10.88 -9.96
N VAL A 49 0.51 9.83 -10.69
CA VAL A 49 0.58 8.45 -10.24
C VAL A 49 1.86 7.82 -10.78
N PRO A 50 2.71 7.22 -9.92
CA PRO A 50 3.88 6.49 -10.36
C PRO A 50 3.49 5.42 -11.38
N GLN A 51 4.17 5.41 -12.54
CA GLN A 51 3.93 4.42 -13.60
C GLN A 51 4.63 3.08 -13.32
N HIS A 52 5.49 3.05 -12.30
CA HIS A 52 6.25 1.89 -11.85
C HIS A 52 6.21 1.80 -10.33
N PRO A 53 6.29 0.59 -9.74
CA PRO A 53 6.36 0.41 -8.30
C PRO A 53 7.54 1.19 -7.73
N VAL A 54 7.29 1.98 -6.68
CA VAL A 54 8.34 2.64 -5.90
C VAL A 54 8.56 1.79 -4.66
N SER A 55 9.79 1.31 -4.47
CA SER A 55 10.18 0.60 -3.26
C SER A 55 10.20 1.57 -2.08
N PRO A 56 9.56 1.24 -0.94
CA PRO A 56 9.65 2.06 0.26
C PRO A 56 11.08 1.97 0.83
N SER A 57 11.71 3.12 1.08
CA SER A 57 12.96 3.21 1.84
C SER A 57 12.64 3.36 3.32
N ILE A 58 12.46 2.25 4.03
CA ILE A 58 12.42 2.26 5.50
C ILE A 58 13.88 2.20 5.94
N ASN A 59 14.36 3.25 6.60
CA ASN A 59 15.75 3.30 7.10
C ASN A 59 15.99 2.16 8.10
N GLU A 60 17.18 1.55 8.04
CA GLU A 60 17.54 0.37 8.82
C GLU A 60 17.95 0.67 10.28
N ASP A 61 18.04 1.95 10.66
CA ASP A 61 18.40 2.40 12.01
C ASP A 61 17.23 2.25 13.01
N LEU A 62 16.68 1.05 13.10
CA LEU A 62 15.61 0.72 14.04
C LEU A 62 16.19 0.59 15.46
N PRO A 63 15.47 1.01 16.51
CA PRO A 63 15.85 0.67 17.88
C PRO A 63 15.97 -0.85 18.06
N PRO A 64 16.77 -1.30 19.05
CA PRO A 64 16.91 -2.71 19.34
C PRO A 64 15.55 -3.34 19.67
N LYS A 65 15.35 -4.58 19.21
CA LYS A 65 14.11 -5.32 19.46
C LYS A 65 13.80 -5.33 20.96
N THR A 66 12.61 -4.88 21.32
CA THR A 66 12.13 -4.87 22.70
C THR A 66 11.80 -6.30 23.15
N GLU A 67 12.42 -6.76 24.23
CA GLU A 67 12.04 -7.99 24.92
C GLU A 67 10.91 -7.69 25.92
N VAL A 68 9.83 -8.47 25.86
CA VAL A 68 8.64 -8.25 26.71
C VAL A 68 8.78 -9.06 28.00
N ASP A 69 9.05 -8.37 29.11
CA ASP A 69 9.12 -8.97 30.45
C ASP A 69 7.73 -9.34 31.02
N LEU A 70 7.68 -10.34 31.89
CA LEU A 70 6.44 -10.79 32.55
C LEU A 70 5.76 -9.70 33.38
N GLN A 71 6.53 -8.82 34.04
CA GLN A 71 5.94 -7.71 34.80
C GLN A 71 5.24 -6.71 33.87
N LEU A 72 5.80 -6.49 32.67
CA LEU A 72 5.18 -5.65 31.65
C LEU A 72 3.88 -6.26 31.15
N VAL A 73 3.87 -7.57 30.87
CA VAL A 73 2.66 -8.28 30.44
C VAL A 73 1.55 -8.13 31.49
N GLN A 74 1.82 -8.44 32.76
CA GLN A 74 0.84 -8.32 33.84
C GLN A 74 0.26 -6.91 33.96
N ARG A 75 1.11 -5.88 33.76
CA ARG A 75 0.67 -4.49 33.77
C ARG A 75 -0.22 -4.18 32.56
N LEU A 76 0.14 -4.66 31.38
CA LEU A 76 -0.65 -4.49 30.16
C LEU A 76 -2.02 -5.18 30.29
N GLU A 77 -2.07 -6.39 30.83
CA GLU A 77 -3.32 -7.13 31.08
C GLU A 77 -4.27 -6.35 31.99
N LYS A 78 -3.74 -5.77 33.06
CA LYS A 78 -4.54 -4.96 33.99
C LYS A 78 -5.06 -3.67 33.35
N LEU A 79 -4.27 -3.03 32.49
CA LEU A 79 -4.64 -1.76 31.85
C LEU A 79 -5.63 -1.96 30.70
N SER A 80 -5.42 -3.00 29.89
CA SER A 80 -6.28 -3.30 28.74
C SER A 80 -7.48 -4.18 29.10
N LEU A 81 -7.46 -4.83 30.27
CA LEU A 81 -8.41 -5.88 30.67
C LEU A 81 -8.43 -7.07 29.70
N VAL A 82 -7.28 -7.35 29.07
CA VAL A 82 -7.07 -8.48 28.15
C VAL A 82 -6.14 -9.49 28.82
N ASP A 83 -6.36 -10.79 28.57
CA ASP A 83 -5.44 -11.86 28.97
C ASP A 83 -4.39 -12.07 27.85
N PHE A 84 -3.11 -11.91 28.21
CA PHE A 84 -1.97 -12.02 27.32
C PHE A 84 -1.09 -13.24 27.62
N VAL A 85 -1.46 -14.11 28.58
CA VAL A 85 -0.72 -15.33 28.97
C VAL A 85 -0.86 -16.45 27.91
N ASN A 86 -0.70 -16.09 26.63
CA ASN A 86 -0.62 -17.00 25.50
C ASN A 86 0.65 -16.67 24.70
N LYS A 87 1.44 -17.70 24.37
CA LYS A 87 2.66 -17.57 23.56
C LYS A 87 2.42 -16.82 22.26
N GLU A 88 1.28 -17.09 21.61
CA GLU A 88 0.91 -16.44 20.35
C GLU A 88 0.57 -14.95 20.53
N GLY A 89 -0.02 -14.59 21.68
CA GLY A 89 -0.30 -13.20 22.04
C GLY A 89 0.99 -12.41 22.26
N LEU A 90 1.97 -13.02 22.93
CA LEU A 90 3.28 -12.42 23.14
C LEU A 90 4.03 -12.19 21.81
N THR A 91 4.02 -13.17 20.92
CA THR A 91 4.62 -13.04 19.58
C THR A 91 3.98 -11.91 18.77
N ARG A 92 2.65 -11.77 18.82
CA ARG A 92 1.95 -10.66 18.15
C ARG A 92 2.29 -9.31 18.76
N LEU A 93 2.41 -9.23 20.09
CA LEU A 93 2.79 -8.01 20.79
C LEU A 93 4.20 -7.56 20.37
N GLU A 94 5.18 -8.46 20.37
CA GLU A 94 6.54 -8.16 19.91
C GLU A 94 6.58 -7.70 18.45
N ALA A 95 5.80 -8.34 17.58
CA ALA A 95 5.69 -7.93 16.17
C ALA A 95 5.08 -6.53 16.02
N ALA A 96 4.05 -6.21 16.82
CA ALA A 96 3.42 -4.90 16.82
C ALA A 96 4.38 -3.81 17.33
N ILE A 97 5.18 -4.10 18.35
CA ILE A 97 6.22 -3.18 18.84
C ILE A 97 7.26 -2.92 17.75
N SER A 98 7.79 -3.98 17.12
CA SER A 98 8.76 -3.86 16.02
C SER A 98 8.23 -3.06 14.83
N MET A 99 6.91 -3.13 14.56
CA MET A 99 6.27 -2.28 13.56
C MET A 99 6.21 -0.82 14.01
N ALA A 100 5.86 -0.56 15.26
CA ALA A 100 5.78 0.79 15.82
C ALA A 100 7.16 1.47 15.90
N ASP A 101 8.22 0.70 16.14
CA ASP A 101 9.60 1.19 16.17
C ASP A 101 10.02 1.90 14.88
N GLN A 102 9.40 1.56 13.73
CA GLN A 102 9.67 2.23 12.45
C GLN A 102 9.27 3.71 12.47
N LEU A 103 8.30 4.09 13.32
CA LEU A 103 7.89 5.47 13.49
C LEU A 103 8.94 6.31 14.21
N CYS A 104 9.85 5.71 14.98
CA CYS A 104 10.90 6.43 15.70
C CYS A 104 11.92 7.10 14.76
N VAL A 105 12.07 6.58 13.54
CA VAL A 105 12.99 7.15 12.55
C VAL A 105 12.38 8.33 11.78
N VAL A 106 11.07 8.56 11.93
CA VAL A 106 10.39 9.67 11.26
C VAL A 106 10.82 10.99 11.91
N ASN A 107 11.31 11.91 11.08
CA ASN A 107 11.63 13.26 11.54
C ASN A 107 10.35 13.99 11.94
N THR A 108 10.25 14.33 13.22
CA THR A 108 9.14 15.11 13.80
C THR A 108 9.58 16.50 14.28
N GLU A 109 10.81 16.93 13.95
CA GLU A 109 11.32 18.25 14.30
C GLU A 109 10.45 19.37 13.72
N GLY A 110 10.04 20.30 14.58
CA GLY A 110 9.25 21.48 14.19
C GLY A 110 7.78 21.21 13.88
N VAL A 111 7.27 20.01 14.17
CA VAL A 111 5.86 19.67 13.97
C VAL A 111 5.12 19.70 15.32
N GLU A 112 4.04 20.47 15.42
CA GLU A 112 3.15 20.39 16.59
C GLU A 112 2.25 19.15 16.50
N PRO A 113 2.06 18.40 17.60
CA PRO A 113 1.13 17.28 17.63
C PRO A 113 -0.28 17.73 17.24
N MET A 114 -0.88 17.04 16.29
CA MET A 114 -2.27 17.24 15.94
C MET A 114 -3.16 16.61 17.02
N ILE A 115 -3.36 17.34 18.11
CA ILE A 115 -4.29 16.99 19.18
C ILE A 115 -5.42 18.00 19.20
N THR A 116 -6.67 17.53 19.09
CA THR A 116 -7.84 18.35 19.33
C THR A 116 -8.47 17.88 20.64
N VAL A 117 -8.57 18.78 21.62
CA VAL A 117 -9.37 18.50 22.82
C VAL A 117 -10.83 18.70 22.38
N LEU A 118 -11.63 17.64 22.42
CA LEU A 118 -13.04 17.69 22.02
C LEU A 118 -13.91 18.47 23.02
N GLU A 119 -13.37 18.79 24.20
CA GLU A 119 -14.07 19.52 25.24
C GLU A 119 -13.46 20.91 25.40
N ASP A 120 -14.23 21.95 25.03
CA ASP A 120 -14.02 23.28 25.59
C ASP A 120 -14.14 23.13 27.10
N ARG A 121 -13.02 23.26 27.81
CA ARG A 121 -12.96 23.21 29.27
C ARG A 121 -13.99 24.19 29.86
N ARG A 122 -15.11 23.67 30.33
CA ARG A 122 -16.11 24.39 31.14
C ARG A 122 -16.21 23.75 32.51
#